data_AF-A0A2U9CH55-F1
#
_entry.id   AF-A0A2U9CH55-F1
#
_cell.length_a   1.000
_cell.length_b   1.000
_cell.length_c   1.000
_cell.angle_alpha   90.00
_cell.angle_beta   90.00
_cell.angle_gamma   90.00
#
_symmetry.space_group_name_H-M   'P 1'
#
loop_
_entity.id
_entity.type
_entity.pdbx_description
1 polymer ?
#
loop_
_entity_poly.entity_id
_entity_poly.type
_entity_poly.pdbx_seq_one_letter_code
_entity_poly.pdbx_strand_id
1 'polypeptide(L)'
;MATALPAPRGLDLSLPTCGETQCSGRGTCAPPPGGGANLVCDCHLGYQGESCEDTVNGALSLPLTLSVLAVIVGVVLLAFVCAKVRQFQKKKRRKNAAKKFGYDIVV
;
A
#
# COMPACT_ATOMS: atom_id res chain seq x y z
N MET A 1 35.92 -43.82 1.74
CA MET A 1 35.92 -42.69 0.80
C MET A 1 34.78 -41.76 1.20
N ALA A 2 35.08 -40.80 2.08
CA ALA A 2 34.12 -39.81 2.58
C ALA A 2 34.34 -38.51 1.81
N THR A 3 33.38 -38.14 0.96
CA THR A 3 33.44 -36.95 0.13
C THR A 3 33.16 -35.74 1.00
N ALA A 4 34.17 -34.88 1.16
CA ALA A 4 34.07 -33.62 1.87
C ALA A 4 33.06 -32.69 1.15
N LEU A 5 32.00 -32.29 1.85
CA LEU A 5 31.14 -31.18 1.46
C LEU A 5 31.97 -29.89 1.37
N PRO A 6 31.91 -29.11 0.28
CA PRO A 6 32.57 -27.81 0.22
C PRO A 6 31.88 -26.88 1.22
N ALA A 7 32.50 -26.66 2.37
CA ALA A 7 32.17 -25.55 3.24
C ALA A 7 32.27 -24.24 2.43
N PRO A 8 31.29 -23.33 2.51
CA PRO A 8 31.47 -22.00 1.97
C PRO A 8 32.62 -21.34 2.73
N ARG A 9 33.60 -20.90 1.97
CA ARG A 9 34.84 -20.33 2.50
C ARG A 9 34.55 -18.99 3.17
N GLY A 10 34.96 -18.86 4.43
CA GLY A 10 35.29 -17.59 5.05
C GLY A 10 34.24 -17.02 6.01
N LEU A 11 34.29 -17.44 7.27
CA LEU A 11 33.97 -16.56 8.39
C LEU A 11 35.13 -15.56 8.52
N ASP A 12 35.11 -14.48 7.74
CA ASP A 12 35.99 -13.35 7.95
C ASP A 12 35.30 -12.40 8.94
N LEU A 13 35.77 -12.39 10.19
CA LEU A 13 35.17 -11.67 11.31
C LEU A 13 35.28 -10.13 11.18
N SER A 14 35.74 -9.62 10.03
CA SER A 14 35.91 -8.20 9.75
C SER A 14 35.22 -7.71 8.47
N LEU A 15 34.48 -8.56 7.74
CA LEU A 15 33.69 -8.18 6.58
C LEU A 15 32.19 -8.25 6.92
N PRO A 16 31.40 -7.19 6.73
CA PRO A 16 29.97 -7.24 7.00
C PRO A 16 29.34 -8.37 6.18
N THR A 17 28.65 -9.28 6.87
CA THR A 17 28.03 -10.48 6.28
C THR A 17 27.13 -10.09 5.10
N CYS A 18 26.99 -10.98 4.11
CA CYS A 18 26.07 -10.78 2.99
C CYS A 18 24.64 -10.42 3.48
N GLY A 19 24.22 -10.96 4.63
CA GLY A 19 22.97 -10.56 5.28
C GLY A 19 22.88 -9.07 5.62
N GLU A 20 23.98 -8.44 6.07
CA GLU A 20 24.03 -7.01 6.45
C GLU A 20 24.12 -6.09 5.23
N THR A 21 24.90 -6.48 4.21
CA THR A 21 25.18 -5.64 3.03
C THR A 21 24.20 -5.81 1.90
N GLN A 22 23.69 -7.03 1.70
CA GLN A 22 22.84 -7.40 0.56
C GLN A 22 21.39 -7.66 0.97
N CYS A 23 21.14 -8.13 2.20
CA CYS A 23 19.79 -8.39 2.71
C CYS A 23 19.35 -7.39 3.79
N SER A 24 19.92 -6.17 3.77
CA SER A 24 19.57 -5.05 4.67
C SER A 24 19.66 -5.36 6.18
N GLY A 25 20.48 -6.35 6.58
CA GLY A 25 20.56 -6.87 7.95
C GLY A 25 19.32 -7.64 8.40
N ARG A 26 18.40 -7.94 7.49
CA ARG A 26 17.07 -8.51 7.75
C ARG A 26 16.90 -9.90 7.13
N GLY A 27 17.96 -10.48 6.59
CA GLY A 27 17.96 -11.81 5.99
C GLY A 27 19.33 -12.46 5.96
N THR A 28 19.38 -13.69 5.47
CA THR A 28 20.62 -14.44 5.25
C THR A 28 20.73 -14.83 3.79
N CYS A 29 21.94 -14.89 3.24
CA CYS A 29 22.10 -15.24 1.84
C CYS A 29 22.13 -16.76 1.67
N ALA A 30 21.17 -17.28 0.91
CA ALA A 30 21.01 -18.69 0.62
C ALA A 30 21.15 -18.95 -0.89
N PRO A 31 21.67 -20.12 -1.30
CA PRO A 31 21.65 -20.53 -2.69
C PRO A 31 20.21 -20.74 -3.18
N PRO A 32 19.89 -20.39 -4.44
CA PRO A 32 18.53 -20.43 -4.96
C PRO A 32 18.02 -21.87 -5.05
N PRO A 33 16.71 -22.11 -4.80
CA PRO A 33 16.09 -23.42 -4.92
C PRO A 33 16.00 -23.83 -6.41
N GLY A 34 17.10 -24.38 -6.92
CA GLY A 34 17.24 -24.71 -8.35
C GLY A 34 18.69 -24.80 -8.83
N GLY A 35 19.64 -24.33 -8.01
CA GLY A 35 21.06 -24.32 -8.36
C GLY A 35 21.40 -23.18 -9.32
N GLY A 36 22.29 -22.29 -8.86
CA GLY A 36 22.75 -21.13 -9.60
C GLY A 36 23.79 -20.36 -8.81
N ALA A 37 24.57 -19.51 -9.47
CA ALA A 37 25.61 -18.69 -8.83
C ALA A 37 25.06 -17.42 -8.16
N ASN A 38 23.78 -17.08 -8.37
CA ASN A 38 23.15 -15.91 -7.78
C ASN A 38 22.62 -16.26 -6.38
N LEU A 39 23.26 -15.75 -5.34
CA LEU A 39 22.74 -15.82 -3.96
C LEU A 39 21.41 -15.05 -3.89
N VAL A 40 20.43 -15.63 -3.20
CA VAL A 40 19.13 -15.01 -2.93
C VAL A 40 19.02 -14.74 -1.43
N CYS A 41 18.40 -13.64 -1.04
CA CYS A 41 18.14 -13.33 0.35
C CYS A 41 16.98 -14.19 0.90
N ASP A 42 17.26 -14.96 1.94
CA ASP A 42 16.27 -15.61 2.80
C ASP A 42 15.89 -14.65 3.94
N CYS A 43 14.75 -14.01 3.82
CA CYS A 43 14.30 -12.94 4.71
C CYS A 43 13.74 -13.47 6.04
N HIS A 44 14.01 -12.75 7.14
CA HIS A 44 13.36 -13.04 8.41
C HIS A 44 11.83 -12.85 8.32
N LEU A 45 11.13 -13.59 9.18
CA LEU A 45 9.67 -13.52 9.32
C LEU A 45 9.20 -12.06 9.43
N GLY A 46 8.36 -11.64 8.48
CA GLY A 46 7.81 -10.30 8.44
C GLY A 46 8.49 -9.34 7.47
N TYR A 47 9.53 -9.78 6.76
CA TYR A 47 10.20 -9.02 5.69
C TYR A 47 10.04 -9.70 4.33
N GLN A 48 9.98 -8.90 3.26
CA GLN A 48 9.88 -9.32 1.86
C GLN A 48 10.70 -8.36 0.97
N GLY A 49 10.78 -8.67 -0.32
CA GLY A 49 11.60 -7.94 -1.30
C GLY A 49 12.90 -8.66 -1.59
N GLU A 50 13.60 -8.24 -2.65
CA GLU A 50 14.84 -8.89 -3.11
C GLU A 50 15.98 -8.72 -2.08
N SER A 51 15.96 -7.61 -1.33
CA SER A 51 16.93 -7.29 -0.29
C SER A 51 16.34 -7.28 1.13
N CYS A 52 15.17 -7.92 1.34
CA CYS A 52 14.42 -7.89 2.61
C CYS A 52 14.12 -6.47 3.12
N GLU A 53 13.91 -5.53 2.20
CA GLU A 53 13.68 -4.10 2.47
C GLU A 53 12.24 -3.79 2.88
N ASP A 54 11.28 -4.58 2.40
CA ASP A 54 9.88 -4.41 2.68
C ASP A 54 9.46 -5.19 3.92
N THR A 55 8.50 -4.67 4.67
CA THR A 55 7.83 -5.45 5.72
C THR A 55 6.48 -5.91 5.22
N VAL A 56 6.10 -7.15 5.55
CA VAL A 56 4.75 -7.67 5.24
C VAL A 56 3.65 -6.82 5.89
N ASN A 57 3.96 -6.25 7.06
CA ASN A 57 3.07 -5.31 7.75
C ASN A 57 3.06 -3.93 7.07
N GLY A 58 4.19 -3.49 6.53
CA GLY A 58 4.34 -2.28 5.71
C GLY A 58 3.48 -2.35 4.44
N ALA A 59 3.54 -3.49 3.75
CA ALA A 59 2.75 -3.77 2.56
C ALA A 59 1.24 -3.79 2.82
N LEU A 60 0.80 -4.01 4.07
CA LEU A 60 -0.60 -3.89 4.49
C LEU A 60 -0.97 -2.47 4.94
N SER A 61 -0.03 -1.76 5.57
CA SER A 61 -0.25 -0.37 6.01
C SER A 61 -0.38 0.63 4.86
N LEU A 62 0.27 0.38 3.73
CA LEU A 62 0.15 1.21 2.52
C LEU A 62 -1.25 1.15 1.86
N PRO A 63 -1.85 -0.02 1.57
CA PRO A 63 -3.21 -0.08 1.03
C PRO A 63 -4.26 0.41 2.03
N LEU A 64 -4.07 0.18 3.34
CA LEU A 64 -4.98 0.68 4.38
C LEU A 64 -5.03 2.21 4.39
N THR A 65 -3.88 2.88 4.40
CA THR A 65 -3.80 4.35 4.42
C THR A 65 -4.33 4.98 3.14
N LEU A 66 -4.00 4.43 1.97
CA LEU A 66 -4.53 4.90 0.69
C LEU A 66 -6.06 4.74 0.60
N SER A 67 -6.60 3.62 1.08
CA SER A 67 -8.04 3.38 1.12
C SER A 67 -8.76 4.40 2.00
N VAL A 68 -8.26 4.66 3.21
CA VAL A 68 -8.85 5.66 4.13
C VAL A 68 -8.82 7.06 3.52
N LEU A 69 -7.70 7.47 2.91
CA LEU A 69 -7.58 8.77 2.25
C LEU A 69 -8.58 8.91 1.09
N ALA A 70 -8.72 7.88 0.26
CA ALA A 70 -9.67 7.87 -0.85
C ALA A 70 -11.13 8.01 -0.36
N VAL A 71 -11.49 7.30 0.72
CA VAL A 71 -12.83 7.39 1.33
C VAL A 71 -13.08 8.80 1.87
N ILE A 72 -12.12 9.39 2.58
CA ILE A 72 -12.26 10.75 3.13
C ILE A 72 -12.45 11.76 1.99
N VAL A 73 -11.62 11.71 0.95
CA VAL A 73 -11.75 12.61 -0.22
C VAL A 73 -13.12 12.43 -0.90
N GLY A 74 -13.56 11.19 -1.10
CA GLY A 74 -14.88 10.89 -1.68
C GLY A 74 -16.03 11.46 -0.85
N VAL A 75 -15.99 11.28 0.48
CA VAL A 75 -17.01 11.82 1.40
C VAL A 75 -17.02 13.35 1.40
N VAL A 76 -15.86 13.99 1.37
CA VAL A 76 -15.76 15.47 1.31
C VAL A 76 -16.32 16.01 0.00
N LEU A 77 -15.97 15.40 -1.14
CA LEU A 77 -16.52 15.78 -2.44
C LEU A 77 -18.04 15.57 -2.49
N LEU A 78 -18.53 14.42 -2.01
CA LEU A 78 -19.96 14.13 -1.93
C LEU A 78 -20.68 15.16 -1.03
N ALA A 79 -20.13 15.46 0.14
CA ALA A 79 -20.69 16.44 1.07
C ALA A 79 -20.74 17.84 0.44
N PHE A 80 -19.67 18.26 -0.26
CA PHE A 80 -19.63 19.55 -0.95
C PHE A 80 -20.64 19.63 -2.09
N VAL A 81 -20.75 18.57 -2.91
CA VAL A 81 -21.75 18.46 -3.97
C VAL A 81 -23.16 18.48 -3.38
N CYS A 82 -23.44 17.67 -2.36
CA CYS A 82 -24.73 17.67 -1.67
C CYS A 82 -25.04 19.03 -1.06
N ALA A 83 -24.07 19.70 -0.44
CA ALA A 83 -24.24 21.05 0.10
C ALA A 83 -24.58 22.05 -1.01
N LYS A 84 -23.81 22.09 -2.10
CA LYS A 84 -24.09 22.97 -3.25
C LYS A 84 -25.46 22.63 -3.86
N VAL A 85 -25.77 21.37 -4.13
CA VAL A 85 -27.08 20.96 -4.66
C VAL A 85 -28.19 21.36 -3.72
N ARG A 86 -28.08 21.16 -2.40
CA ARG A 86 -29.08 21.60 -1.42
C ARG A 86 -29.24 23.13 -1.42
N GLN A 87 -28.16 23.88 -1.55
CA GLN A 87 -28.19 25.34 -1.65
C GLN A 87 -28.94 25.81 -2.91
N PHE A 88 -28.63 25.19 -4.05
CA PHE A 88 -29.32 25.49 -5.31
C PHE A 88 -30.77 24.99 -5.31
N GLN A 89 -31.03 23.83 -4.69
CA GLN A 89 -32.38 23.30 -4.51
C GLN A 89 -33.23 24.22 -3.65
N LYS A 90 -32.69 24.89 -2.62
CA LYS A 90 -33.45 25.93 -1.88
C LYS A 90 -33.91 27.05 -2.82
N LYS A 91 -33.04 27.55 -3.71
CA LYS A 91 -33.40 28.56 -4.71
C LYS A 91 -34.41 28.04 -5.73
N LYS A 92 -34.24 26.80 -6.22
CA LYS A 92 -35.15 26.17 -7.19
C LYS A 92 -36.48 25.77 -6.57
N ARG A 93 -36.53 25.34 -5.31
CA ARG A 93 -37.74 25.07 -4.53
C ARG A 93 -38.59 26.34 -4.40
N ARG A 94 -37.99 27.50 -4.10
CA ARG A 94 -38.71 28.78 -4.10
C ARG A 94 -39.32 29.09 -5.47
N LYS A 95 -38.57 28.89 -6.56
CA LYS A 95 -39.08 29.09 -7.94
C LYS A 95 -40.18 28.10 -8.32
N ASN A 96 -40.05 26.82 -7.95
CA ASN A 96 -41.04 25.79 -8.23
C ASN A 96 -42.31 25.99 -7.40
N ALA A 97 -42.20 26.44 -6.15
CA ALA A 97 -43.35 26.82 -5.33
C ALA A 97 -44.09 28.03 -5.92
N ALA A 98 -43.37 29.04 -6.41
CA ALA A 98 -43.97 30.18 -7.11
C ALA A 98 -44.65 29.78 -8.43
N LYS A 99 -44.06 28.86 -9.21
CA LYS A 99 -44.70 28.31 -10.43
C LYS A 99 -45.93 27.47 -10.11
N LYS A 100 -45.90 26.66 -9.05
CA LYS A 100 -47.04 25.84 -8.63
C LYS A 100 -48.21 26.72 -8.19
N PHE A 101 -47.94 27.74 -7.37
CA PHE A 101 -48.95 28.72 -6.96
C PHE A 101 -49.50 29.52 -8.16
N GLY A 102 -48.67 29.87 -9.14
CA GLY A 102 -49.12 30.52 -10.37
C GLY A 102 -49.97 29.62 -11.28
N TYR A 103 -49.72 28.31 -11.34
CA TYR A 103 -50.57 27.35 -12.07
C TYR A 103 -51.94 27.18 -11.41
N ASP A 104 -51.98 27.07 -10.08
CA ASP A 104 -53.23 26.97 -9.31
C ASP A 104 -54.16 28.18 -9.46
N ILE A 105 -53.64 29.37 -9.76
CA ILE A 105 -54.46 30.58 -9.97
C ILE A 105 -55.05 30.66 -11.40
N VAL A 106 -54.46 29.95 -12.37
CA VAL A 106 -54.82 30.06 -13.81
C VAL A 106 -55.80 28.97 -14.26
N VAL A 107 -55.96 27.89 -13.48
CA VAL A 107 -56.93 26.79 -13.71
C VAL A 107 -58.23 27.07 -12.96
#